data_AF-A0A523ATH2-F1
#
_entry.id   AF-A0A523ATH2-F1
#
_cell.length_a   1.000
_cell.length_b   1.000
_cell.length_c   1.000
_cell.angle_alpha   90.00
_cell.angle_beta   90.00
_cell.angle_gamma   90.00
#
_symmetry.space_group_name_H-M   'P 1'
#
loop_
_entity.id
_entity.type
_entity.pdbx_description
1 polymer ?
#
loop_
_entity_poly.entity_id
_entity_poly.type
_entity_poly.pdbx_seq_one_letter_code
_entity_poly.pdbx_strand_id
1 'polypeptide(L)'
;MEERSAREKAAWEEWIRQMGMDKIWERLSAVNPFPGKIPLSVEIFASMPVWRHIFRHLGMTPERWQRLKYENFVEWAYRIEQAVETCSRLLRNPPPSQELHHMDNLCYLSHPPAYLCKADVGKTTCQMLYGKYATVEYVHVDDFTREVYWILGYHNEDGLPVHNWLLGASEEISQYFDEEDEKRFFGKMEIWTGAPNRRELDDRLNRRHLRTGVKVREVPKYYWDPYDWGAGVRDVIMDMRTELFSKWLHATLYIAGVSAYISTIAQNALMSSEFFLYVYYGLNTSALGLRYNLFSYVPLPPILRTLLSLPQETFVKRMSELFLGGYNTVHKYACPEKKIPNLFKIRKFQWEHGQFYPHVKGILPPFVLARAIPPSLEPIQLRQYLETPPSKEFLEVLESEGGLNKETGQLPSIQETGRFHFIFDPSVEPLRPSDFPPLDPNKGQIWPFDLTREKLEIMVEEGYDGSGRNVEYYSRLADK
;
A
#
# COMPACT_ATOMS: atom_id res chain seq x y z
N MET A 1 24.21 -14.16 5.97
CA MET A 1 22.92 -13.44 5.94
C MET A 1 22.44 -13.20 7.37
N GLU A 2 22.33 -14.24 8.19
CA GLU A 2 21.96 -14.14 9.61
C GLU A 2 22.83 -13.18 10.42
N GLU A 3 24.16 -13.25 10.31
CA GLU A 3 25.05 -12.31 11.00
C GLU A 3 24.83 -10.85 10.56
N ARG A 4 24.65 -10.62 9.25
CA ARG A 4 24.33 -9.29 8.72
C ARG A 4 23.03 -8.78 9.34
N SER A 5 21.98 -9.61 9.36
CA SER A 5 20.68 -9.18 9.83
C SER A 5 20.61 -9.00 11.35
N ALA A 6 21.33 -9.82 12.12
CA ALA A 6 21.49 -9.63 13.56
C ALA A 6 22.14 -8.27 13.87
N ARG A 7 23.18 -7.88 13.11
CA ARG A 7 23.81 -6.55 13.22
C ARG A 7 22.85 -5.43 12.83
N GLU A 8 22.10 -5.57 11.74
CA GLU A 8 21.11 -4.58 11.29
C GLU A 8 19.98 -4.39 12.33
N LYS A 9 19.47 -5.50 12.90
CA LYS A 9 18.49 -5.47 13.99
C LYS A 9 19.05 -4.75 15.23
N ALA A 10 20.25 -5.13 15.68
CA ALA A 10 20.87 -4.49 16.85
C ALA A 10 21.09 -2.99 16.62
N ALA A 11 21.53 -2.61 15.41
CA ALA A 11 21.66 -1.22 15.01
C ALA A 11 20.31 -0.48 14.99
N TRP A 12 19.24 -1.12 14.52
CA TRP A 12 17.88 -0.55 14.57
C TRP A 12 17.37 -0.38 16.00
N GLU A 13 17.50 -1.38 16.87
CA GLU A 13 17.06 -1.30 18.27
C GLU A 13 17.82 -0.24 19.07
N GLU A 14 19.13 -0.11 18.82
CA GLU A 14 19.94 0.98 19.37
C GLU A 14 19.50 2.34 18.82
N TRP A 15 19.28 2.45 17.52
CA TRP A 15 18.83 3.68 16.88
C TRP A 15 17.45 4.14 17.37
N ILE A 16 16.47 3.24 17.49
CA ILE A 16 15.14 3.55 18.08
C ILE A 16 15.26 4.13 19.49
N ARG A 17 16.14 3.56 20.33
CA ARG A 17 16.41 4.05 21.69
C ARG A 17 17.10 5.41 21.69
N GLN A 18 18.07 5.63 20.81
CA GLN A 18 18.76 6.91 20.66
C GLN A 18 17.80 8.02 20.19
N MET A 19 16.85 7.68 19.30
CA MET A 19 15.80 8.59 18.85
C MET A 19 14.71 8.82 19.93
N GLY A 20 14.72 8.07 21.03
CA GLY A 20 13.68 8.11 22.07
C GLY A 20 12.31 7.62 21.57
N MET A 21 12.26 6.90 20.45
CA MET A 21 11.02 6.40 19.86
C MET A 21 10.39 5.29 20.71
N ASP A 22 11.21 4.52 21.41
CA ASP A 22 10.78 3.54 22.43
C ASP A 22 9.90 4.21 23.50
N LYS A 23 10.32 5.36 24.03
CA LYS A 23 9.57 6.13 25.03
C LYS A 23 8.29 6.74 24.46
N ILE A 24 8.32 7.17 23.19
CA ILE A 24 7.10 7.63 22.50
C ILE A 24 6.11 6.47 22.39
N TRP A 25 6.59 5.27 22.06
CA TRP A 25 5.74 4.10 21.90
C TRP A 25 5.07 3.67 23.22
N GLU A 26 5.75 3.79 24.36
CA GLU A 26 5.13 3.58 25.68
C GLU A 26 3.93 4.53 25.90
N ARG A 27 4.02 5.77 25.43
CA ARG A 27 2.95 6.77 25.50
C ARG A 27 1.83 6.54 24.48
N LEU A 28 2.04 5.63 23.53
CA LEU A 28 1.06 5.19 22.54
C LEU A 28 0.29 3.93 22.98
N SER A 29 0.29 3.60 24.27
CA SER A 29 -0.45 2.46 24.85
C SER A 29 -1.92 2.39 24.41
N ALA A 30 -2.59 3.54 24.23
CA ALA A 30 -3.99 3.61 23.79
C ALA A 30 -4.25 3.14 22.34
N VAL A 31 -3.20 3.00 21.52
CA VAL A 31 -3.29 2.53 20.13
C VAL A 31 -2.47 1.25 19.90
N ASN A 32 -1.77 0.80 20.93
CA ASN A 32 -0.95 -0.41 20.90
C ASN A 32 -1.81 -1.61 21.32
N PRO A 33 -2.11 -2.57 20.42
CA PRO A 33 -2.85 -3.78 20.78
C PRO A 33 -2.11 -4.66 21.79
N PHE A 34 -0.78 -4.52 21.94
CA PHE A 34 0.04 -5.29 22.88
C PHE A 34 0.95 -4.36 23.72
N PRO A 35 0.43 -3.74 24.79
CA PRO A 35 1.22 -2.88 25.67
C PRO A 35 2.51 -3.55 26.14
N GLY A 36 3.64 -2.85 26.06
CA GLY A 36 4.97 -3.37 26.39
C GLY A 36 5.70 -4.07 25.24
N LYS A 37 5.07 -4.30 24.08
CA LYS A 37 5.74 -4.77 22.86
C LYS A 37 5.92 -3.62 21.87
N ILE A 38 7.11 -3.53 21.29
CA ILE A 38 7.45 -2.57 20.22
C ILE A 38 7.23 -3.25 18.86
N PRO A 39 6.40 -2.68 17.97
CA PRO A 39 6.16 -3.23 16.63
C PRO A 39 7.38 -3.02 15.72
N LEU A 40 7.42 -3.75 14.59
CA LEU A 40 8.48 -3.64 13.57
C LEU A 40 8.61 -2.20 13.02
N SER A 41 7.50 -1.58 12.62
CA SER A 41 7.51 -0.29 11.93
C SER A 41 6.92 0.85 12.78
N VAL A 42 7.47 1.06 13.98
CA VAL A 42 6.95 2.04 14.96
C VAL A 42 7.04 3.50 14.50
N GLU A 43 8.07 3.83 13.73
CA GLU A 43 8.36 5.12 13.12
C GLU A 43 7.22 5.61 12.20
N ILE A 44 6.38 4.71 11.69
CA ILE A 44 5.27 5.11 10.81
C ILE A 44 4.27 6.00 11.54
N PHE A 45 4.14 5.88 12.87
CA PHE A 45 3.28 6.74 13.66
C PHE A 45 3.88 8.13 13.91
N ALA A 46 5.19 8.29 13.70
CA ALA A 46 5.87 9.56 13.74
C ALA A 46 5.74 10.32 12.41
N SER A 47 5.64 9.61 11.28
CA SER A 47 5.46 10.22 9.96
C SER A 47 3.99 10.36 9.55
N MET A 48 3.13 9.42 9.94
CA MET A 48 1.72 9.36 9.56
C MET A 48 0.80 9.34 10.81
N PRO A 49 0.68 10.47 11.52
CA PRO A 49 -0.07 10.55 12.78
C PRO A 49 -1.55 10.21 12.64
N VAL A 50 -2.14 10.30 11.44
CA VAL A 50 -3.52 9.87 11.16
C VAL A 50 -3.80 8.45 11.64
N TRP A 51 -2.83 7.53 11.49
CA TRP A 51 -2.97 6.12 11.86
C TRP A 51 -3.07 5.91 13.36
N ARG A 52 -2.45 6.79 14.16
CA ARG A 52 -2.66 6.83 15.60
C ARG A 52 -4.13 7.14 15.92
N HIS A 53 -4.73 8.12 15.23
CA HIS A 53 -6.11 8.50 15.48
C HIS A 53 -7.09 7.44 14.99
N ILE A 54 -6.84 6.84 13.83
CA ILE A 54 -7.60 5.71 13.29
C ILE A 54 -7.57 4.54 14.27
N PHE A 55 -6.40 4.12 14.75
CA PHE A 55 -6.29 3.00 15.67
C PHE A 55 -6.93 3.28 17.03
N ARG A 56 -6.87 4.53 17.50
CA ARG A 56 -7.62 4.95 18.68
C ARG A 56 -9.13 4.85 18.44
N HIS A 57 -9.61 5.34 17.29
CA HIS A 57 -11.02 5.31 16.91
C HIS A 57 -11.53 3.86 16.76
N LEU A 58 -10.72 2.99 16.19
CA LEU A 58 -11.00 1.56 16.12
C LEU A 58 -11.04 0.91 17.50
N GLY A 59 -10.31 1.45 18.50
CA GLY A 59 -10.17 0.85 19.83
C GLY A 59 -9.38 -0.44 19.79
N MET A 60 -8.10 -0.34 19.40
CA MET A 60 -7.24 -1.51 19.19
C MET A 60 -7.11 -2.40 20.43
N THR A 61 -7.37 -3.69 20.23
CA THR A 61 -7.12 -4.80 21.17
C THR A 61 -6.39 -5.92 20.42
N PRO A 62 -5.83 -6.93 21.11
CA PRO A 62 -5.28 -8.12 20.45
C PRO A 62 -6.24 -8.76 19.45
N GLU A 63 -7.51 -8.93 19.82
CA GLU A 63 -8.55 -9.55 18.99
C GLU A 63 -8.86 -8.68 17.78
N ARG A 64 -8.96 -7.36 17.98
CA ARG A 64 -9.20 -6.42 16.89
C ARG A 64 -8.02 -6.37 15.92
N TRP A 65 -6.79 -6.52 16.41
CA TRP A 65 -5.60 -6.66 15.57
C TRP A 65 -5.63 -7.94 14.72
N GLN A 66 -5.95 -9.10 15.33
CA GLN A 66 -6.10 -10.35 14.57
C GLN A 66 -7.20 -10.23 13.52
N ARG A 67 -8.33 -9.63 13.88
CA ARG A 67 -9.42 -9.39 12.94
C ARG A 67 -9.00 -8.46 11.79
N LEU A 68 -8.31 -7.36 12.08
CA LEU A 68 -7.84 -6.43 11.06
C LEU A 68 -6.86 -7.09 10.08
N LYS A 69 -5.97 -7.96 10.57
CA LYS A 69 -5.08 -8.77 9.73
C LYS A 69 -5.84 -9.70 8.79
N TYR A 70 -6.89 -10.36 9.28
CA TYR A 70 -7.79 -11.16 8.44
C TYR A 70 -8.50 -10.29 7.41
N GLU A 71 -9.03 -9.12 7.80
CA GLU A 71 -9.74 -8.24 6.88
C GLU A 71 -8.82 -7.71 5.77
N ASN A 72 -7.57 -7.36 6.12
CA ASN A 72 -6.54 -6.98 5.15
C ASN A 72 -6.20 -8.12 4.19
N PHE A 73 -6.12 -9.36 4.69
CA PHE A 73 -5.91 -10.55 3.86
C PHE A 73 -7.08 -10.78 2.89
N VAL A 74 -8.31 -10.83 3.38
CA VAL A 74 -9.46 -11.24 2.56
C VAL A 74 -9.80 -10.18 1.52
N GLU A 75 -9.71 -8.90 1.88
CA GLU A 75 -9.85 -7.80 0.93
C GLU A 75 -8.81 -7.91 -0.19
N TRP A 76 -7.56 -8.19 0.16
CA TRP A 76 -6.50 -8.38 -0.81
C TRP A 76 -6.77 -9.56 -1.78
N ALA A 77 -7.18 -10.72 -1.25
CA ALA A 77 -7.51 -11.87 -2.06
C ALA A 77 -8.65 -11.58 -3.06
N TYR A 78 -9.70 -10.90 -2.61
CA TYR A 78 -10.88 -10.60 -3.43
C TYR A 78 -10.59 -9.52 -4.48
N ARG A 79 -9.70 -8.56 -4.20
CA ARG A 79 -9.22 -7.59 -5.20
C ARG A 79 -8.56 -8.29 -6.40
N ILE A 80 -7.76 -9.33 -6.16
CA ILE A 80 -7.11 -10.10 -7.23
C ILE A 80 -8.15 -10.86 -8.05
N GLU A 81 -9.13 -11.49 -7.42
CA GLU A 81 -10.22 -12.19 -8.12
C GLU A 81 -11.02 -11.24 -9.02
N GLN A 82 -11.43 -10.09 -8.46
CA GLN A 82 -12.11 -9.04 -9.22
C GLN A 82 -11.26 -8.58 -10.42
N ALA A 83 -9.93 -8.57 -10.29
CA ALA A 83 -9.04 -8.23 -11.40
C ALA A 83 -9.05 -9.29 -12.51
N VAL A 84 -9.03 -10.58 -12.18
CA VAL A 84 -9.16 -11.67 -13.16
C VAL A 84 -10.47 -11.55 -13.93
N GLU A 85 -11.58 -11.34 -13.21
CA GLU A 85 -12.92 -11.19 -13.80
C GLU A 85 -13.02 -9.96 -14.69
N THR A 86 -12.56 -8.80 -14.20
CA THR A 86 -12.62 -7.53 -14.91
C THR A 86 -11.76 -7.56 -16.18
N CYS A 87 -10.52 -8.03 -16.08
CA CYS A 87 -9.65 -8.22 -17.25
C CYS A 87 -10.29 -9.15 -18.29
N SER A 88 -10.83 -10.29 -17.86
CA SER A 88 -11.51 -11.24 -18.76
C SER A 88 -12.72 -10.64 -19.46
N ARG A 89 -13.52 -9.86 -18.72
CA ARG A 89 -14.70 -9.16 -19.25
C ARG A 89 -14.31 -8.12 -20.30
N LEU A 90 -13.33 -7.26 -19.99
CA LEU A 90 -12.92 -6.15 -20.85
C LEU A 90 -12.17 -6.61 -22.11
N LEU A 91 -11.45 -7.72 -22.04
CA LEU A 91 -10.85 -8.33 -23.23
C LEU A 91 -11.90 -8.82 -24.23
N ARG A 92 -13.01 -9.36 -23.74
CA ARG A 92 -14.10 -9.86 -24.59
C ARG A 92 -14.99 -8.73 -25.09
N ASN A 93 -15.25 -7.74 -24.25
CA ASN A 93 -16.13 -6.62 -24.53
C ASN A 93 -15.45 -5.31 -24.08
N PRO A 94 -14.59 -4.72 -24.92
CA PRO A 94 -13.97 -3.43 -24.62
C PRO A 94 -15.04 -2.35 -24.39
N PRO A 95 -14.89 -1.49 -23.37
CA PRO A 95 -15.87 -0.45 -23.09
C PRO A 95 -15.75 0.67 -24.14
N PRO A 96 -16.84 1.43 -24.38
CA PRO A 96 -16.77 2.61 -25.23
C PRO A 96 -15.91 3.71 -24.59
N SER A 97 -15.47 4.69 -25.39
CA SER A 97 -14.54 5.74 -24.94
C SER A 97 -15.02 6.49 -23.70
N GLN A 98 -16.32 6.80 -23.61
CA GLN A 98 -16.91 7.49 -22.45
C GLN A 98 -16.83 6.73 -21.12
N GLU A 99 -16.58 5.42 -21.16
CA GLU A 99 -16.58 4.52 -20.00
C GLU A 99 -15.19 3.94 -19.72
N LEU A 100 -14.14 4.39 -20.43
CA LEU A 100 -12.78 3.91 -20.22
C LEU A 100 -12.31 4.08 -18.77
N HIS A 101 -12.73 5.16 -18.13
CA HIS A 101 -12.40 5.50 -16.74
C HIS A 101 -13.52 5.15 -15.76
N HIS A 102 -14.59 4.50 -16.21
CA HIS A 102 -15.66 4.09 -15.31
C HIS A 102 -15.13 3.14 -14.23
N MET A 103 -15.50 3.35 -12.97
CA MET A 103 -14.94 2.61 -11.82
C MET A 103 -15.09 1.09 -11.95
N ASP A 104 -16.15 0.60 -12.59
CA ASP A 104 -16.36 -0.84 -12.84
C ASP A 104 -15.37 -1.43 -13.85
N ASN A 105 -14.78 -0.60 -14.71
CA ASN A 105 -13.78 -1.00 -15.70
C ASN A 105 -12.34 -0.88 -15.18
N LEU A 106 -12.17 -0.39 -13.95
CA LEU A 106 -10.89 -0.39 -13.25
C LEU A 106 -10.76 -1.63 -12.36
N CYS A 107 -9.55 -2.18 -12.31
CA CYS A 107 -9.21 -3.31 -11.48
C CYS A 107 -7.92 -3.07 -10.72
N TYR A 108 -7.77 -3.74 -9.58
CA TYR A 108 -6.49 -3.78 -8.87
C TYR A 108 -5.49 -4.61 -9.66
N LEU A 109 -4.23 -4.19 -9.70
CA LEU A 109 -3.17 -5.04 -10.20
C LEU A 109 -3.04 -6.27 -9.31
N SER A 110 -2.90 -7.44 -9.94
CA SER A 110 -2.53 -8.65 -9.22
C SER A 110 -1.13 -8.52 -8.62
N HIS A 111 -0.27 -7.69 -9.25
CA HIS A 111 1.10 -7.48 -8.85
C HIS A 111 1.40 -6.20 -8.10
N PRO A 112 2.47 -6.21 -7.27
CA PRO A 112 2.78 -5.04 -6.52
C PRO A 112 3.39 -3.98 -7.46
N PRO A 113 3.30 -2.69 -7.10
CA PRO A 113 2.41 -2.21 -6.05
C PRO A 113 0.96 -2.34 -6.55
N ALA A 114 0.03 -2.71 -5.67
CA ALA A 114 -1.30 -3.11 -6.10
C ALA A 114 -2.38 -2.06 -5.85
N TYR A 115 -2.81 -1.42 -6.92
CA TYR A 115 -3.76 -0.29 -6.93
C TYR A 115 -4.64 -0.38 -8.17
N LEU A 116 -5.67 0.48 -8.20
CA LEU A 116 -6.62 0.56 -9.31
C LEU A 116 -5.98 1.15 -10.56
N CYS A 117 -6.10 0.44 -11.67
CA CYS A 117 -5.68 0.89 -12.98
C CYS A 117 -6.67 0.43 -14.06
N LYS A 118 -6.48 0.93 -15.28
CA LYS A 118 -7.12 0.33 -16.45
C LYS A 118 -6.52 -1.05 -16.73
N ALA A 119 -7.34 -2.02 -17.10
CA ALA A 119 -6.92 -3.41 -17.29
C ALA A 119 -5.84 -3.60 -18.39
N ASP A 120 -5.94 -2.84 -19.49
CA ASP A 120 -4.98 -2.84 -20.60
C ASP A 120 -3.60 -2.33 -20.16
N VAL A 121 -3.58 -1.28 -19.32
CA VAL A 121 -2.36 -0.77 -18.73
C VAL A 121 -1.79 -1.76 -17.71
N GLY A 122 -2.63 -2.36 -16.88
CA GLY A 122 -2.19 -3.38 -15.92
C GLY A 122 -1.48 -4.55 -16.62
N LYS A 123 -2.05 -5.02 -17.74
CA LYS A 123 -1.40 -6.01 -18.61
C LYS A 123 -0.01 -5.54 -19.06
N THR A 124 0.06 -4.37 -19.69
CA THR A 124 1.28 -3.86 -20.31
C THR A 124 2.38 -3.64 -19.28
N THR A 125 2.02 -3.08 -18.13
CA THR A 125 2.95 -2.80 -17.04
C THR A 125 3.43 -4.08 -16.35
N CYS A 126 2.57 -5.10 -16.19
CA CYS A 126 3.01 -6.42 -15.76
C CYS A 126 4.11 -6.97 -16.69
N GLN A 127 3.90 -6.90 -18.01
CA GLN A 127 4.88 -7.39 -18.98
C GLN A 127 6.21 -6.63 -18.89
N MET A 128 6.16 -5.32 -18.69
CA MET A 128 7.35 -4.47 -18.58
C MET A 128 8.11 -4.67 -17.27
N LEU A 129 7.39 -4.79 -16.15
CA LEU A 129 7.98 -4.88 -14.81
C LEU A 129 8.43 -6.30 -14.49
N TYR A 130 7.57 -7.28 -14.74
CA TYR A 130 7.71 -8.66 -14.25
C TYR A 130 7.93 -9.69 -15.35
N GLY A 131 7.68 -9.32 -16.61
CA GLY A 131 7.72 -10.21 -17.77
C GLY A 131 6.35 -10.78 -18.12
N LYS A 132 6.27 -11.48 -19.26
CA LYS A 132 5.01 -12.07 -19.76
C LYS A 132 4.46 -13.17 -18.84
N TYR A 133 5.37 -13.94 -18.24
CA TYR A 133 5.05 -15.09 -17.40
C TYR A 133 5.67 -14.87 -16.03
N ALA A 134 4.83 -14.41 -15.10
CA ALA A 134 5.26 -14.02 -13.77
C ALA A 134 4.36 -14.66 -12.71
N THR A 135 5.00 -15.29 -11.74
CA THR A 135 4.38 -15.72 -10.49
C THR A 135 4.89 -14.82 -9.39
N VAL A 136 4.00 -14.39 -8.51
CA VAL A 136 4.42 -13.58 -7.37
C VAL A 136 3.71 -14.05 -6.11
N GLU A 137 4.44 -13.98 -5.00
CA GLU A 137 3.98 -14.37 -3.67
C GLU A 137 4.07 -13.17 -2.73
N TYR A 138 2.97 -12.82 -2.10
CA TYR A 138 2.91 -11.81 -1.04
C TYR A 138 3.12 -12.47 0.30
N VAL A 139 4.16 -12.07 1.02
CA VAL A 139 4.56 -12.59 2.32
C VAL A 139 4.27 -11.52 3.36
N HIS A 140 3.27 -11.76 4.19
CA HIS A 140 2.83 -10.81 5.21
C HIS A 140 3.29 -11.21 6.60
N VAL A 141 3.88 -10.24 7.30
CA VAL A 141 4.50 -10.42 8.62
C VAL A 141 3.74 -9.62 9.68
N ASP A 142 3.48 -10.25 10.83
CA ASP A 142 2.89 -9.56 11.97
C ASP A 142 3.94 -8.69 12.66
N ASP A 143 3.65 -7.40 12.80
CA ASP A 143 4.56 -6.41 13.40
C ASP A 143 4.99 -6.73 14.84
N PHE A 144 4.24 -7.54 15.58
CA PHE A 144 4.48 -7.82 17.00
C PHE A 144 5.07 -9.20 17.25
N THR A 145 4.60 -10.24 16.54
CA THR A 145 5.13 -11.60 16.69
C THR A 145 6.36 -11.85 15.82
N ARG A 146 6.54 -11.03 14.78
CA ARG A 146 7.55 -11.22 13.72
C ARG A 146 7.41 -12.58 13.05
N GLU A 147 6.18 -13.01 12.85
CA GLU A 147 5.86 -14.24 12.17
C GLU A 147 5.15 -13.96 10.85
N VAL A 148 5.49 -14.74 9.83
CA VAL A 148 4.69 -14.78 8.59
C VAL A 148 3.34 -15.39 8.94
N TYR A 149 2.25 -14.64 8.72
CA TYR A 149 0.91 -15.05 9.12
C TYR A 149 0.01 -15.42 7.93
N TRP A 150 0.35 -15.00 6.71
CA TRP A 150 -0.17 -15.60 5.48
C TRP A 150 0.78 -15.35 4.30
N ILE A 151 0.64 -16.21 3.28
CA ILE A 151 1.29 -16.08 1.98
C ILE A 151 0.27 -16.32 0.88
N LEU A 152 0.02 -15.31 0.04
CA LEU A 152 -0.91 -15.39 -1.08
C LEU A 152 -0.13 -15.24 -2.39
N GLY A 153 -0.37 -16.13 -3.33
CA GLY A 153 0.29 -16.11 -4.63
C GLY A 153 -0.69 -15.99 -5.79
N TYR A 154 -0.15 -15.59 -6.93
CA TYR A 154 -0.87 -15.50 -8.19
C TYR A 154 0.08 -15.64 -9.37
N HIS A 155 -0.51 -15.99 -10.50
CA HIS A 155 0.18 -16.22 -11.75
C HIS A 155 -0.41 -15.37 -12.88
N ASN A 156 0.48 -14.79 -13.68
CA ASN A 156 0.14 -14.00 -14.86
C ASN A 156 0.65 -14.69 -16.12
N GLU A 157 -0.24 -14.77 -17.12
CA GLU A 157 0.02 -15.25 -18.47
C GLU A 157 -0.16 -14.07 -19.44
N ASP A 158 0.85 -13.82 -20.27
CA ASP A 158 0.91 -12.62 -21.13
C ASP A 158 0.62 -11.32 -20.36
N GLY A 159 1.08 -11.23 -19.11
CA GLY A 159 0.87 -10.06 -18.23
C GLY A 159 -0.52 -9.92 -17.62
N LEU A 160 -1.43 -10.87 -17.85
CA LEU A 160 -2.77 -10.87 -17.26
C LEU A 160 -2.86 -11.88 -16.13
N PRO A 161 -3.51 -11.55 -15.00
CA PRO A 161 -3.74 -12.53 -13.95
C PRO A 161 -4.71 -13.59 -14.45
N VAL A 162 -4.33 -14.85 -14.29
CA VAL A 162 -5.16 -16.00 -14.71
C VAL A 162 -5.48 -16.96 -13.56
N HIS A 163 -4.70 -16.92 -12.48
CA HIS A 163 -4.85 -17.86 -11.38
C HIS A 163 -4.26 -17.31 -10.08
N ASN A 164 -4.86 -17.63 -8.94
CA ASN A 164 -4.38 -17.28 -7.60
C ASN A 164 -4.46 -18.47 -6.60
N TRP A 165 -3.75 -18.35 -5.48
CA TRP A 165 -3.71 -19.37 -4.43
C TRP A 165 -3.37 -18.79 -3.06
N LEU A 166 -3.85 -19.45 -2.01
CA LEU A 166 -3.38 -19.25 -0.65
C LEU A 166 -2.34 -20.33 -0.33
N LEU A 167 -1.08 -19.93 -0.32
CA LEU A 167 0.03 -20.83 -0.06
C LEU A 167 0.05 -21.26 1.41
N GLY A 168 -0.16 -20.33 2.34
CA GLY A 168 -0.28 -20.61 3.76
C GLY A 168 -0.99 -19.50 4.51
N ALA A 169 -1.65 -19.86 5.61
CA ALA A 169 -2.27 -18.92 6.55
C ALA A 169 -2.23 -19.53 7.94
N SER A 170 -2.02 -18.69 8.95
CA SER A 170 -1.97 -19.15 10.33
C SER A 170 -3.37 -19.52 10.83
N GLU A 171 -3.43 -20.35 11.88
CA GLU A 171 -4.69 -20.70 12.54
C GLU A 171 -5.43 -19.45 13.07
N GLU A 172 -4.69 -18.44 13.56
CA GLU A 172 -5.25 -17.20 14.08
C GLU A 172 -5.98 -16.37 13.01
N ILE A 173 -5.62 -16.54 11.73
CA ILE A 173 -6.31 -15.90 10.60
C ILE A 173 -7.42 -16.79 10.07
N SER A 174 -7.09 -18.05 9.79
CA SER A 174 -8.03 -18.97 9.14
C SER A 174 -9.23 -19.31 10.01
N GLN A 175 -9.16 -19.08 11.33
CA GLN A 175 -10.33 -19.17 12.21
C GLN A 175 -11.46 -18.19 11.85
N TYR A 176 -11.15 -17.08 11.17
CA TYR A 176 -12.13 -16.08 10.74
C TYR A 176 -12.77 -16.37 9.40
N PHE A 177 -12.35 -17.42 8.69
CA PHE A 177 -12.92 -17.79 7.40
C PHE A 177 -14.38 -18.18 7.57
N ASP A 178 -15.25 -17.51 6.80
CA ASP A 178 -16.65 -17.87 6.67
C ASP A 178 -16.85 -18.95 5.58
N GLU A 179 -18.08 -19.42 5.38
CA GLU A 179 -18.39 -20.48 4.40
C GLU A 179 -17.95 -20.11 2.95
N GLU A 180 -17.99 -18.82 2.60
CA GLU A 180 -17.55 -18.33 1.30
C GLU A 180 -16.03 -18.43 1.18
N ASP A 181 -15.30 -18.01 2.22
CA ASP A 181 -13.84 -18.12 2.28
C ASP A 181 -13.38 -19.56 2.29
N GLU A 182 -14.04 -20.44 3.04
CA GLU A 182 -13.68 -21.87 3.06
C GLU A 182 -13.87 -22.50 1.68
N LYS A 183 -14.98 -22.19 1.00
CA LYS A 183 -15.23 -22.67 -0.36
C LYS A 183 -14.21 -22.14 -1.36
N ARG A 184 -13.72 -20.91 -1.18
CA ARG A 184 -12.71 -20.29 -2.05
C ARG A 184 -11.33 -20.80 -1.74
N PHE A 185 -10.89 -20.61 -0.51
CA PHE A 185 -9.53 -20.83 -0.07
C PHE A 185 -9.19 -22.29 0.20
N PHE A 186 -10.19 -23.18 0.25
CA PHE A 186 -9.98 -24.62 0.26
C PHE A 186 -10.37 -25.29 -1.06
N GLY A 187 -9.53 -26.22 -1.50
CA GLY A 187 -9.78 -27.00 -2.71
C GLY A 187 -9.29 -26.32 -3.99
N LYS A 188 -9.82 -26.76 -5.14
CA LYS A 188 -9.33 -26.36 -6.46
C LYS A 188 -10.49 -25.89 -7.33
N MET A 189 -10.41 -24.65 -7.82
CA MET A 189 -11.34 -24.05 -8.76
C MET A 189 -10.62 -23.74 -10.08
N GLU A 190 -11.35 -23.23 -11.08
CA GLU A 190 -10.77 -22.86 -12.38
C GLU A 190 -9.66 -21.81 -12.23
N ILE A 191 -9.92 -20.77 -11.44
CA ILE A 191 -9.01 -19.64 -11.23
C ILE A 191 -8.27 -19.68 -9.89
N TRP A 192 -8.59 -20.63 -9.00
CA TRP A 192 -8.04 -20.67 -7.64
C TRP A 192 -7.47 -22.04 -7.26
N THR A 193 -6.41 -22.07 -6.46
CA THR A 193 -5.95 -23.28 -5.77
C THR A 193 -5.67 -23.03 -4.30
N GLY A 194 -6.35 -23.79 -3.44
CA GLY A 194 -6.24 -23.74 -1.99
C GLY A 194 -5.58 -24.98 -1.42
N ALA A 195 -5.38 -24.97 -0.10
CA ALA A 195 -5.09 -26.20 0.63
C ALA A 195 -6.38 -27.00 0.88
N PRO A 196 -6.31 -28.30 1.20
CA PRO A 196 -7.48 -29.11 1.53
C PRO A 196 -8.22 -28.66 2.80
N ASN A 197 -7.52 -28.04 3.77
CA ASN A 197 -8.09 -27.60 5.04
C ASN A 197 -7.18 -26.59 5.76
N ARG A 198 -7.69 -26.00 6.85
CA ARG A 198 -6.98 -25.03 7.71
C ARG A 198 -5.65 -25.56 8.25
N ARG A 199 -5.61 -26.83 8.68
CA ARG A 199 -4.40 -27.43 9.25
C ARG A 199 -3.27 -27.47 8.23
N GLU A 200 -3.56 -27.85 6.98
CA GLU A 200 -2.53 -27.87 5.94
C GLU A 200 -2.01 -26.46 5.59
N LEU A 201 -2.86 -25.42 5.66
CA LEU A 201 -2.39 -24.04 5.49
C LEU A 201 -1.37 -23.64 6.57
N ASP A 202 -1.66 -23.98 7.83
CA ASP A 202 -0.77 -23.69 8.95
C ASP A 202 0.53 -24.52 8.86
N ASP A 203 0.42 -25.81 8.50
CA ASP A 203 1.54 -26.72 8.32
C ASP A 203 2.51 -26.24 7.22
N ARG A 204 1.99 -25.61 6.14
CA ARG A 204 2.84 -25.03 5.09
C ARG A 204 3.70 -23.87 5.60
N LEU A 205 3.19 -23.03 6.50
CA LEU A 205 4.00 -21.99 7.17
C LEU A 205 5.04 -22.59 8.12
N ASN A 206 4.83 -23.83 8.59
CA ASN A 206 5.77 -24.57 9.43
C ASN A 206 6.84 -25.35 8.65
N ARG A 207 6.79 -25.36 7.31
CA ARG A 207 7.86 -25.97 6.49
C ARG A 207 9.20 -25.30 6.75
N ARG A 208 10.26 -26.10 6.75
CA ARG A 208 11.62 -25.67 7.06
C ARG A 208 12.46 -25.54 5.81
N HIS A 209 13.28 -24.50 5.77
CA HIS A 209 14.35 -24.40 4.81
C HIS A 209 15.37 -25.52 5.04
N LEU A 210 15.68 -26.32 4.00
CA LEU A 210 16.51 -27.52 4.13
C LEU A 210 17.90 -27.25 4.72
N ARG A 211 18.54 -26.16 4.29
CA ARG A 211 19.87 -25.75 4.78
C ARG A 211 19.88 -25.11 6.17
N THR A 212 19.00 -24.14 6.44
CA THR A 212 19.06 -23.36 7.70
C THR A 212 18.20 -23.98 8.81
N GLY A 213 17.28 -24.87 8.47
CA GLY A 213 16.30 -25.44 9.40
C GLY A 213 15.22 -24.44 9.86
N VAL A 214 15.31 -23.17 9.47
CA VAL A 214 14.35 -22.12 9.86
C VAL A 214 13.00 -22.37 9.20
N LYS A 215 11.91 -22.26 9.97
CA LYS A 215 10.55 -22.35 9.42
C LYS A 215 10.21 -21.09 8.63
N VAL A 216 9.42 -21.22 7.57
CA VAL A 216 8.89 -20.07 6.79
C VAL A 216 8.27 -19.02 7.71
N ARG A 217 7.43 -19.45 8.67
CA ARG A 217 6.80 -18.59 9.68
C ARG A 217 7.81 -17.75 10.47
N GLU A 218 8.97 -18.32 10.79
CA GLU A 218 9.93 -17.74 11.74
C GLU A 218 11.00 -16.88 11.04
N VAL A 219 11.06 -16.85 9.71
CA VAL A 219 12.06 -16.07 8.95
C VAL A 219 12.20 -14.62 9.47
N PRO A 220 11.13 -13.84 9.73
CA PRO A 220 11.26 -12.46 10.20
C PRO A 220 11.78 -12.32 11.64
N LYS A 221 11.95 -13.42 12.39
CA LYS A 221 12.65 -13.43 13.68
C LYS A 221 14.17 -13.41 13.51
N TYR A 222 14.66 -13.97 12.39
CA TYR A 222 16.08 -14.05 12.06
C TYR A 222 16.52 -12.92 11.11
N TYR A 223 15.59 -12.36 10.35
CA TYR A 223 15.84 -11.31 9.38
C TYR A 223 15.03 -10.04 9.69
N TRP A 224 15.65 -8.87 9.58
CA TRP A 224 15.05 -7.58 9.89
C TRP A 224 14.39 -6.91 8.67
N ASP A 225 15.09 -6.85 7.53
CA ASP A 225 14.60 -6.16 6.34
C ASP A 225 13.59 -7.01 5.56
N PRO A 226 12.48 -6.43 5.05
CA PRO A 226 11.53 -7.15 4.20
C PRO A 226 12.15 -7.86 3.00
N TYR A 227 13.22 -7.32 2.43
CA TYR A 227 13.94 -7.95 1.32
C TYR A 227 14.56 -9.27 1.77
N ASP A 228 15.18 -9.28 2.96
CA ASP A 228 15.77 -10.48 3.53
C ASP A 228 14.69 -11.49 3.96
N TRP A 229 13.49 -11.04 4.33
CA TRP A 229 12.35 -11.94 4.55
C TRP A 229 12.00 -12.70 3.27
N GLY A 230 11.83 -11.98 2.16
CA GLY A 230 11.51 -12.55 0.86
C GLY A 230 12.60 -13.51 0.38
N ALA A 231 13.87 -13.15 0.56
CA ALA A 231 15.00 -14.00 0.23
C ALA A 231 15.04 -15.27 1.11
N GLY A 232 14.75 -15.13 2.41
CA GLY A 232 14.78 -16.23 3.38
C GLY A 232 13.68 -17.29 3.17
N VAL A 233 12.51 -16.90 2.65
CA VAL A 233 11.43 -17.85 2.35
C VAL A 233 11.51 -18.43 0.93
N ARG A 234 12.32 -17.84 0.04
CA ARG A 234 12.30 -18.11 -1.41
C ARG A 234 12.47 -19.58 -1.76
N ASP A 235 13.47 -20.24 -1.17
CA ASP A 235 13.79 -21.62 -1.53
C ASP A 235 12.63 -22.56 -1.15
N VAL A 236 12.04 -22.38 0.04
CA VAL A 236 10.89 -23.19 0.48
C VAL A 236 9.65 -22.93 -0.38
N ILE A 237 9.44 -21.69 -0.80
CA ILE A 237 8.35 -21.32 -1.74
C ILE A 237 8.57 -21.97 -3.11
N MET A 238 9.81 -21.98 -3.62
CA MET A 238 10.15 -22.65 -4.88
C MET A 238 9.91 -24.17 -4.83
N ASP A 239 10.23 -24.81 -3.70
CA ASP A 239 9.94 -26.23 -3.48
C ASP A 239 8.43 -26.49 -3.48
N MET A 240 7.67 -25.71 -2.70
CA MET A 240 6.20 -25.81 -2.68
C MET A 240 5.58 -25.55 -4.05
N ARG A 241 6.11 -24.59 -4.81
CA ARG A 241 5.66 -24.32 -6.18
C ARG A 241 5.91 -25.49 -7.11
N THR A 242 7.04 -26.18 -6.96
CA THR A 242 7.35 -27.39 -7.74
C THR A 242 6.36 -28.52 -7.45
N GLU A 243 5.99 -28.69 -6.19
CA GLU A 243 5.02 -29.70 -5.74
C GLU A 243 3.58 -29.37 -6.16
N LEU A 244 3.15 -28.13 -5.94
CA LEU A 244 1.73 -27.73 -6.02
C LEU A 244 1.35 -27.11 -7.37
N PHE A 245 2.32 -26.49 -8.06
CA PHE A 245 2.09 -25.61 -9.20
C PHE A 245 3.05 -25.87 -10.37
N SER A 246 3.35 -27.15 -10.62
CA SER A 246 4.34 -27.60 -11.61
C SER A 246 4.13 -27.02 -13.02
N LYS A 247 2.87 -26.73 -13.41
CA LYS A 247 2.54 -26.12 -14.72
C LYS A 247 3.19 -24.76 -14.96
N TRP A 248 3.49 -24.00 -13.91
CA TRP A 248 4.04 -22.65 -14.04
C TRP A 248 5.52 -22.56 -13.72
N LEU A 249 6.24 -23.67 -13.58
CA LEU A 249 7.67 -23.65 -13.22
C LEU A 249 8.55 -22.78 -14.15
N HIS A 250 8.11 -22.60 -15.39
CA HIS A 250 8.78 -21.76 -16.38
C HIS A 250 8.69 -20.24 -16.08
N ALA A 251 7.71 -19.81 -15.27
CA ALA A 251 7.49 -18.40 -14.98
C ALA A 251 8.45 -17.86 -13.92
N THR A 252 8.78 -16.57 -14.01
CA THR A 252 9.68 -15.93 -13.04
C THR A 252 8.97 -15.76 -11.70
N LEU A 253 9.61 -16.19 -10.60
CA LEU A 253 9.09 -15.99 -9.24
C LEU A 253 9.59 -14.67 -8.65
N TYR A 254 8.64 -13.82 -8.26
CA TYR A 254 8.87 -12.65 -7.40
C TYR A 254 8.25 -12.89 -6.02
N ILE A 255 8.84 -12.32 -4.99
CA ILE A 255 8.30 -12.38 -3.63
C ILE A 255 8.24 -10.96 -3.09
N ALA A 256 7.09 -10.56 -2.57
CA ALA A 256 6.86 -9.24 -2.00
C ALA A 256 6.68 -9.36 -0.49
N GLY A 257 7.60 -8.77 0.29
CA GLY A 257 7.57 -8.80 1.75
C GLY A 257 7.03 -7.51 2.34
N VAL A 258 6.09 -7.61 3.30
CA VAL A 258 5.47 -6.44 3.96
C VAL A 258 5.00 -6.76 5.38
N SER A 259 5.04 -5.77 6.27
CA SER A 259 4.43 -5.91 7.60
C SER A 259 2.93 -5.58 7.57
N ALA A 260 2.17 -6.07 8.56
CA ALA A 260 0.74 -5.87 8.66
C ALA A 260 0.35 -4.38 8.79
N TYR A 261 1.13 -3.56 9.49
CA TYR A 261 0.94 -2.11 9.54
C TYR A 261 1.11 -1.49 8.16
N ILE A 262 2.22 -1.74 7.50
CA ILE A 262 2.50 -1.13 6.20
C ILE A 262 1.48 -1.60 5.15
N SER A 263 1.07 -2.88 5.17
CA SER A 263 0.04 -3.37 4.27
C SER A 263 -1.34 -2.77 4.55
N THR A 264 -1.70 -2.60 5.83
CA THR A 264 -2.94 -1.92 6.21
C THR A 264 -2.93 -0.48 5.73
N ILE A 265 -1.82 0.23 5.89
CA ILE A 265 -1.69 1.63 5.46
C ILE A 265 -1.84 1.74 3.94
N ALA A 266 -1.04 0.98 3.19
CA ALA A 266 -1.06 1.04 1.73
C ALA A 266 -2.43 0.62 1.16
N GLN A 267 -3.02 -0.47 1.63
CA GLN A 267 -4.29 -0.96 1.08
C GLN A 267 -5.51 -0.07 1.39
N ASN A 268 -5.36 0.83 2.37
CA ASN A 268 -6.39 1.77 2.79
C ASN A 268 -6.01 3.22 2.49
N ALA A 269 -5.02 3.48 1.62
CA ALA A 269 -4.86 4.81 1.04
C ALA A 269 -6.23 5.28 0.50
N LEU A 270 -6.61 6.52 0.78
CA LEU A 270 -7.87 7.08 0.29
C LEU A 270 -7.80 7.26 -1.22
N MET A 271 -6.68 7.76 -1.72
CA MET A 271 -6.49 8.10 -3.12
C MET A 271 -5.29 7.37 -3.75
N SER A 272 -5.28 7.21 -5.08
CA SER A 272 -4.13 6.61 -5.78
C SER A 272 -2.85 7.43 -5.68
N SER A 273 -2.93 8.77 -5.67
CA SER A 273 -1.76 9.63 -5.44
C SER A 273 -1.12 9.39 -4.07
N GLU A 274 -1.94 9.24 -3.03
CA GLU A 274 -1.50 8.87 -1.67
C GLU A 274 -0.91 7.46 -1.66
N PHE A 275 -1.53 6.51 -2.36
CA PHE A 275 -0.99 5.17 -2.52
C PHE A 275 0.41 5.19 -3.15
N PHE A 276 0.60 5.92 -4.25
CA PHE A 276 1.90 6.02 -4.91
C PHE A 276 2.94 6.76 -4.08
N LEU A 277 2.52 7.75 -3.29
CA LEU A 277 3.38 8.37 -2.29
C LEU A 277 3.90 7.33 -1.29
N TYR A 278 3.02 6.44 -0.80
CA TYR A 278 3.42 5.37 0.12
C TYR A 278 4.30 4.31 -0.55
N VAL A 279 4.07 3.99 -1.83
CA VAL A 279 4.98 3.12 -2.61
C VAL A 279 6.36 3.73 -2.73
N TYR A 280 6.44 5.03 -3.03
CA TYR A 280 7.71 5.75 -3.13
C TYR A 280 8.49 5.61 -1.82
N TYR A 281 7.85 5.91 -0.69
CA TYR A 281 8.49 5.77 0.62
C TYR A 281 8.78 4.32 1.01
N GLY A 282 7.92 3.38 0.65
CA GLY A 282 8.09 1.98 1.00
C GLY A 282 9.33 1.35 0.37
N LEU A 283 9.67 1.81 -0.84
CA LEU A 283 10.80 1.32 -1.64
C LEU A 283 12.03 2.25 -1.65
N ASN A 284 11.85 3.53 -1.33
CA ASN A 284 12.91 4.53 -1.17
C ASN A 284 12.89 5.08 0.25
N THR A 285 13.10 4.22 1.24
CA THR A 285 13.02 4.58 2.66
C THR A 285 14.12 5.55 3.10
N SER A 286 15.22 5.66 2.34
CA SER A 286 16.19 6.74 2.53
C SER A 286 15.58 8.14 2.37
N ALA A 287 14.49 8.28 1.60
CA ALA A 287 13.72 9.53 1.52
C ALA A 287 12.99 9.88 2.83
N LEU A 288 13.00 9.00 3.83
CA LEU A 288 12.48 9.25 5.18
C LEU A 288 13.61 9.21 6.24
N GLY A 289 14.87 9.05 5.82
CA GLY A 289 16.00 8.83 6.75
C GLY A 289 15.98 7.45 7.42
N LEU A 290 15.34 6.45 6.80
CA LEU A 290 15.27 5.08 7.30
C LEU A 290 16.34 4.19 6.64
N ARG A 291 16.80 3.18 7.39
CA ARG A 291 17.92 2.29 7.00
C ARG A 291 17.49 0.88 6.59
N TYR A 292 16.20 0.64 6.46
CA TYR A 292 15.60 -0.63 6.05
C TYR A 292 14.37 -0.33 5.20
N ASN A 293 13.91 -1.30 4.42
CA ASN A 293 12.71 -1.17 3.60
C ASN A 293 11.43 -1.33 4.44
N LEU A 294 10.36 -0.62 4.10
CA LEU A 294 9.03 -0.89 4.66
C LEU A 294 8.27 -1.92 3.81
N PHE A 295 8.66 -2.04 2.55
CA PHE A 295 8.11 -2.93 1.56
C PHE A 295 9.21 -3.32 0.56
N SER A 296 9.22 -4.55 0.05
CA SER A 296 10.30 -5.00 -0.82
C SER A 296 9.86 -6.01 -1.88
N TYR A 297 10.75 -6.25 -2.84
CA TYR A 297 10.62 -7.27 -3.88
C TYR A 297 11.89 -8.11 -3.99
N VAL A 298 11.71 -9.40 -4.17
CA VAL A 298 12.80 -10.36 -4.39
C VAL A 298 12.52 -11.21 -5.63
N PRO A 299 13.22 -10.97 -6.77
CA PRO A 299 14.14 -9.85 -7.02
C PRO A 299 13.39 -8.51 -7.22
N LEU A 300 14.10 -7.38 -7.08
CA LEU A 300 13.55 -6.06 -7.42
C LEU A 300 13.48 -5.89 -8.96
N PRO A 301 12.31 -5.58 -9.54
CA PRO A 301 12.20 -5.24 -10.95
C PRO A 301 13.15 -4.09 -11.35
N PRO A 302 14.03 -4.25 -12.36
CA PRO A 302 15.07 -3.26 -12.67
C PRO A 302 14.55 -1.84 -12.93
N ILE A 303 13.43 -1.72 -13.64
CA ILE A 303 12.83 -0.42 -13.99
C ILE A 303 12.29 0.35 -12.78
N LEU A 304 11.89 -0.33 -11.69
CA LEU A 304 11.49 0.36 -10.45
C LEU A 304 12.66 1.16 -9.87
N ARG A 305 13.91 0.68 -9.98
CA ARG A 305 15.08 1.42 -9.52
C ARG A 305 15.24 2.75 -10.24
N THR A 306 15.00 2.77 -11.55
CA THR A 306 15.05 4.00 -12.34
C THR A 306 13.94 4.97 -11.91
N LEU A 307 12.72 4.48 -11.71
CA LEU A 307 11.60 5.32 -11.27
C LEU A 307 11.84 5.92 -9.87
N LEU A 308 12.41 5.16 -8.94
CA LEU A 308 12.68 5.61 -7.57
C LEU A 308 13.79 6.66 -7.48
N SER A 309 14.61 6.82 -8.53
CA SER A 309 15.59 7.91 -8.62
C SER A 309 15.00 9.26 -9.02
N LEU A 310 13.73 9.29 -9.46
CA LEU A 310 13.03 10.51 -9.79
C LEU A 310 12.68 11.30 -8.51
N PRO A 311 12.53 12.63 -8.62
CA PRO A 311 11.88 13.39 -7.58
C PRO A 311 10.50 12.81 -7.26
N GLN A 312 10.09 12.83 -5.99
CA GLN A 312 8.79 12.30 -5.58
C GLN A 312 7.63 12.87 -6.39
N GLU A 313 7.60 14.18 -6.60
CA GLU A 313 6.56 14.86 -7.38
C GLU A 313 6.44 14.24 -8.77
N THR A 314 7.57 14.07 -9.46
CA THR A 314 7.63 13.42 -10.78
C THR A 314 7.18 11.97 -10.71
N PHE A 315 7.63 11.23 -9.70
CA PHE A 315 7.24 9.82 -9.52
C PHE A 315 5.72 9.70 -9.39
N VAL A 316 5.10 10.41 -8.46
CA VAL A 316 3.65 10.31 -8.21
C VAL A 316 2.86 10.75 -9.45
N LYS A 317 3.23 11.87 -10.09
CA LYS A 317 2.58 12.34 -11.33
C LYS A 317 2.66 11.28 -12.44
N ARG A 318 3.85 10.76 -12.72
CA ARG A 318 4.05 9.75 -13.77
C ARG A 318 3.33 8.46 -13.49
N MET A 319 3.23 8.04 -12.23
CA MET A 319 2.48 6.84 -11.86
C MET A 319 0.97 7.07 -12.05
N SER A 320 0.42 8.23 -11.66
CA SER A 320 -0.97 8.57 -11.94
C SER A 320 -1.26 8.66 -13.46
N GLU A 321 -0.38 9.28 -14.23
CA GLU A 321 -0.48 9.36 -15.69
C GLU A 321 -0.43 7.98 -16.35
N LEU A 322 0.58 7.17 -16.01
CA LEU A 322 0.78 5.86 -16.61
C LEU A 322 -0.44 4.97 -16.41
N PHE A 323 -0.96 4.90 -15.18
CA PHE A 323 -1.95 3.88 -14.82
C PHE A 323 -3.40 4.30 -14.95
N LEU A 324 -3.66 5.58 -14.77
CA LEU A 324 -5.01 6.12 -14.80
C LEU A 324 -5.19 7.18 -15.87
N GLY A 325 -4.15 7.59 -16.63
CA GLY A 325 -4.29 8.55 -17.71
C GLY A 325 -4.40 10.01 -17.24
N GLY A 326 -3.79 10.34 -16.09
CA GLY A 326 -3.87 11.70 -15.51
C GLY A 326 -5.06 11.87 -14.57
N TYR A 327 -5.64 10.77 -14.11
CA TYR A 327 -6.73 10.74 -13.14
C TYR A 327 -6.26 10.12 -11.82
N ASN A 328 -7.08 10.33 -10.79
CA ASN A 328 -6.89 9.79 -9.46
C ASN A 328 -8.18 9.15 -8.96
N THR A 329 -8.10 7.99 -8.33
CA THR A 329 -9.27 7.30 -7.80
C THR A 329 -9.33 7.40 -6.29
N VAL A 330 -10.52 7.62 -5.74
CA VAL A 330 -10.86 7.19 -4.37
C VAL A 330 -11.09 5.69 -4.42
N HIS A 331 -10.29 4.93 -3.67
CA HIS A 331 -10.21 3.47 -3.81
C HIS A 331 -11.50 2.76 -3.34
N LYS A 332 -11.85 1.69 -4.05
CA LYS A 332 -13.00 0.82 -3.74
C LYS A 332 -12.59 -0.47 -3.01
N TYR A 333 -13.45 -0.96 -2.14
CA TYR A 333 -13.30 -2.29 -1.54
C TYR A 333 -13.97 -3.37 -2.38
N ALA A 334 -13.32 -4.53 -2.49
CA ALA A 334 -13.86 -5.71 -3.13
C ALA A 334 -14.81 -6.49 -2.20
N CYS A 335 -14.54 -6.49 -0.89
CA CYS A 335 -15.41 -7.13 0.10
C CYS A 335 -16.50 -6.17 0.62
N PRO A 336 -17.68 -6.70 1.02
CA PRO A 336 -18.74 -5.90 1.64
C PRO A 336 -18.40 -5.51 3.09
N GLU A 337 -19.01 -4.44 3.60
CA GLU A 337 -18.79 -3.92 4.97
C GLU A 337 -18.94 -4.99 6.05
N LYS A 338 -19.93 -5.87 5.92
CA LYS A 338 -20.15 -6.96 6.89
C LYS A 338 -18.93 -7.87 7.04
N LYS A 339 -18.17 -8.08 5.95
CA LYS A 339 -16.98 -8.95 5.93
C LYS A 339 -15.75 -8.22 6.46
N ILE A 340 -15.59 -6.94 6.11
CA ILE A 340 -14.42 -6.11 6.47
C ILE A 340 -14.79 -4.82 7.24
N PRO A 341 -15.48 -4.93 8.39
CA PRO A 341 -16.04 -3.78 9.08
C PRO A 341 -14.99 -2.81 9.65
N ASN A 342 -13.78 -3.28 10.01
CA ASN A 342 -12.74 -2.38 10.48
C ASN A 342 -12.15 -1.58 9.32
N LEU A 343 -11.95 -2.18 8.15
CA LEU A 343 -11.50 -1.44 6.95
C LEU A 343 -12.50 -0.34 6.56
N PHE A 344 -13.81 -0.63 6.58
CA PHE A 344 -14.83 0.38 6.33
C PHE A 344 -14.78 1.54 7.33
N LYS A 345 -14.56 1.26 8.62
CA LYS A 345 -14.36 2.31 9.64
C LYS A 345 -13.12 3.16 9.35
N ILE A 346 -12.02 2.56 8.88
CA ILE A 346 -10.81 3.28 8.48
C ILE A 346 -11.14 4.23 7.33
N ARG A 347 -11.76 3.72 6.25
CA ARG A 347 -12.14 4.54 5.09
C ARG A 347 -13.07 5.68 5.48
N LYS A 348 -14.08 5.40 6.31
CA LYS A 348 -15.02 6.41 6.79
C LYS A 348 -14.30 7.50 7.60
N PHE A 349 -13.41 7.11 8.51
CA PHE A 349 -12.61 8.06 9.28
C PHE A 349 -11.74 8.96 8.38
N GLN A 350 -11.03 8.37 7.42
CA GLN A 350 -10.20 9.12 6.49
C GLN A 350 -11.02 10.04 5.58
N TRP A 351 -12.20 9.58 5.14
CA TRP A 351 -13.12 10.40 4.37
C TRP A 351 -13.58 11.60 5.19
N GLU A 352 -14.11 11.38 6.39
CA GLU A 352 -14.67 12.44 7.25
C GLU A 352 -13.63 13.47 7.73
N HIS A 353 -12.39 13.03 8.00
CA HIS A 353 -11.37 13.88 8.62
C HIS A 353 -10.24 14.31 7.70
N GLY A 354 -9.97 13.56 6.63
CA GLY A 354 -8.81 13.75 5.77
C GLY A 354 -7.70 12.73 6.01
N GLN A 355 -6.85 12.57 4.99
CA GLN A 355 -5.75 11.59 4.95
C GLN A 355 -4.61 11.93 5.92
N PHE A 356 -4.48 13.19 6.33
CA PHE A 356 -3.38 13.68 7.18
C PHE A 356 -3.87 14.38 8.45
N TYR A 357 -5.06 13.99 8.92
CA TYR A 357 -5.59 14.40 10.21
C TYR A 357 -4.61 14.03 11.35
N PRO A 358 -4.43 14.86 12.39
CA PRO A 358 -5.13 16.11 12.68
C PRO A 358 -4.47 17.37 12.10
N HIS A 359 -3.34 17.24 11.41
CA HIS A 359 -2.53 18.38 10.97
C HIS A 359 -3.20 19.13 9.82
N VAL A 360 -3.81 18.40 8.90
CA VAL A 360 -4.66 18.96 7.85
C VAL A 360 -6.08 18.47 8.06
N LYS A 361 -7.04 19.40 8.01
CA LYS A 361 -8.47 19.08 8.00
C LYS A 361 -8.95 19.06 6.55
N GLY A 362 -9.60 17.97 6.16
CA GLY A 362 -10.09 17.77 4.80
C GLY A 362 -9.17 16.89 3.95
N ILE A 363 -9.66 16.58 2.76
CA ILE A 363 -9.03 15.66 1.81
C ILE A 363 -8.06 16.47 0.94
N LEU A 364 -6.80 16.07 0.90
CA LEU A 364 -5.82 16.80 0.11
C LEU A 364 -5.94 16.46 -1.37
N PRO A 365 -5.92 17.47 -2.26
CA PRO A 365 -5.91 17.24 -3.70
C PRO A 365 -4.75 16.34 -4.17
N PRO A 366 -4.93 15.61 -5.29
CA PRO A 366 -3.95 14.64 -5.76
C PRO A 366 -2.57 15.25 -6.05
N PHE A 367 -2.56 16.42 -6.70
CA PHE A 367 -1.33 17.13 -7.04
C PHE A 367 -0.62 17.74 -5.81
N VAL A 368 -1.37 18.10 -4.75
CA VAL A 368 -0.78 18.55 -3.48
C VAL A 368 -0.10 17.37 -2.78
N LEU A 369 -0.71 16.19 -2.81
CA LEU A 369 -0.12 14.96 -2.27
C LEU A 369 1.20 14.59 -2.95
N ALA A 370 1.30 14.76 -4.28
CA ALA A 370 2.55 14.52 -5.01
C ALA A 370 3.70 15.41 -4.52
N ARG A 371 3.39 16.61 -4.03
CA ARG A 371 4.34 17.61 -3.55
C ARG A 371 4.56 17.59 -2.04
N ALA A 372 3.96 16.64 -1.33
CA ALA A 372 4.04 16.56 0.12
C ALA A 372 5.49 16.36 0.59
N ILE A 373 5.90 17.11 1.62
CA ILE A 373 7.25 17.02 2.20
C ILE A 373 7.19 16.27 3.53
N PRO A 374 7.75 15.06 3.61
CA PRO A 374 7.64 14.23 4.81
C PRO A 374 8.51 14.80 5.94
N PRO A 375 8.19 14.49 7.21
CA PRO A 375 9.19 14.52 8.26
C PRO A 375 10.25 13.45 7.99
N SER A 376 11.52 13.75 8.24
CA SER A 376 12.62 12.82 7.97
C SER A 376 13.60 12.72 9.14
N LEU A 377 14.11 11.52 9.36
CA LEU A 377 15.00 11.19 10.48
C LEU A 377 16.43 11.64 10.24
N GLU A 378 16.78 11.83 8.98
CA GLU A 378 18.03 12.43 8.54
C GLU A 378 17.72 13.70 7.74
N PRO A 379 18.63 14.68 7.65
CA PRO A 379 18.44 15.86 6.81
C PRO A 379 18.18 15.47 5.35
N ILE A 380 17.23 16.13 4.70
CA ILE A 380 16.81 15.83 3.33
C ILE A 380 17.01 17.02 2.41
N GLN A 381 17.11 16.75 1.11
CA GLN A 381 17.25 17.80 0.10
C GLN A 381 15.92 18.03 -0.60
N LEU A 382 15.43 19.27 -0.63
CA LEU A 382 14.12 19.60 -1.18
C LEU A 382 13.96 19.14 -2.64
N ARG A 383 15.03 19.22 -3.43
CA ARG A 383 15.09 18.75 -4.84
C ARG A 383 14.84 17.25 -5.02
N GLN A 384 14.95 16.45 -3.97
CA GLN A 384 14.60 15.02 -4.00
C GLN A 384 13.07 14.82 -4.05
N TYR A 385 12.29 15.82 -3.64
CA TYR A 385 10.84 15.72 -3.54
C TYR A 385 10.15 16.55 -4.62
N LEU A 386 10.64 17.76 -4.87
CA LEU A 386 10.01 18.69 -5.81
C LEU A 386 10.78 18.73 -7.13
N GLU A 387 10.05 18.57 -8.23
CA GLU A 387 10.53 18.84 -9.58
C GLU A 387 10.33 20.32 -9.93
N THR A 388 9.16 20.84 -9.57
CA THR A 388 8.80 22.23 -9.84
C THR A 388 9.06 23.10 -8.60
N PRO A 389 9.54 24.34 -8.76
CA PRO A 389 9.73 25.24 -7.64
C PRO A 389 8.45 25.40 -6.80
N PRO A 390 8.56 25.54 -5.47
CA PRO A 390 7.42 25.85 -4.62
C PRO A 390 6.85 27.24 -4.94
N SER A 391 5.56 27.43 -4.70
CA SER A 391 4.94 28.76 -4.65
C SER A 391 5.59 29.61 -3.55
N LYS A 392 5.33 30.92 -3.53
CA LYS A 392 5.87 31.80 -2.50
C LYS A 392 5.35 31.39 -1.12
N GLU A 393 4.05 31.13 -1.03
CA GLU A 393 3.35 30.71 0.18
C GLU A 393 3.88 29.35 0.68
N PHE A 394 4.13 28.41 -0.23
CA PHE A 394 4.69 27.12 0.13
C PHE A 394 6.14 27.26 0.62
N LEU A 395 6.94 28.11 -0.02
CA LEU A 395 8.31 28.37 0.41
C LEU A 395 8.36 29.00 1.81
N GLU A 396 7.45 29.94 2.11
CA GLU A 396 7.33 30.55 3.44
C GLU A 396 7.03 29.51 4.53
N VAL A 397 6.15 28.54 4.26
CA VAL A 397 5.87 27.43 5.20
C VAL A 397 7.06 26.48 5.31
N LEU A 398 7.74 26.15 4.21
CA LEU A 398 8.93 25.30 4.24
C LEU A 398 10.06 25.91 5.09
N GLU A 399 10.19 27.24 5.09
CA GLU A 399 11.16 27.95 5.94
C GLU A 399 10.72 28.01 7.40
N SER A 400 9.50 28.47 7.64
CA SER A 400 9.01 28.75 8.99
C SER A 400 8.69 27.49 9.78
N GLU A 401 8.10 26.47 9.15
CA GLU A 401 7.73 25.21 9.80
C GLU A 401 8.73 24.08 9.50
N GLY A 402 9.27 24.06 8.29
CA GLY A 402 10.22 23.02 7.86
C GLY A 402 11.67 23.29 8.23
N GLY A 403 12.04 24.55 8.51
CA GLY A 403 13.42 24.96 8.75
C GLY A 403 14.29 24.93 7.50
N LEU A 404 13.70 25.08 6.30
CA LEU A 404 14.42 25.05 5.03
C LEU A 404 15.55 26.08 5.00
N ASN A 405 16.76 25.62 4.73
CA ASN A 405 17.87 26.49 4.35
C ASN A 405 17.79 26.79 2.85
N LYS A 406 17.43 28.03 2.50
CA LYS A 406 17.29 28.51 1.11
C LYS A 406 18.57 28.38 0.29
N GLU A 407 19.73 28.58 0.90
CA GLU A 407 21.01 28.57 0.19
C GLU A 407 21.42 27.15 -0.21
N THR A 408 21.16 26.17 0.66
CA THR A 408 21.57 24.78 0.44
C THR A 408 20.44 23.89 -0.11
N GLY A 409 19.18 24.32 0.03
CA GLY A 409 17.99 23.53 -0.28
C GLY A 409 17.72 22.41 0.73
N GLN A 410 18.41 22.44 1.88
CA GLN A 410 18.36 21.38 2.88
C GLN A 410 17.26 21.63 3.91
N LEU A 411 16.49 20.58 4.21
CA LEU A 411 15.57 20.52 5.34
C LEU A 411 16.22 19.70 6.47
N PRO A 412 16.24 20.24 7.71
CA PRO A 412 16.79 19.55 8.87
C PRO A 412 15.98 18.31 9.29
N SER A 413 16.60 17.48 10.11
CA SER A 413 15.99 16.25 10.64
C SER A 413 14.86 16.53 11.65
N ILE A 414 14.05 15.52 11.98
CA ILE A 414 13.06 15.64 13.05
C ILE A 414 13.67 15.90 14.43
N GLN A 415 14.93 15.53 14.66
CA GLN A 415 15.61 15.80 15.94
C GLN A 415 15.88 17.29 16.13
N GLU A 416 16.19 17.97 15.03
CA GLU A 416 16.47 19.41 15.03
C GLU A 416 15.19 20.23 15.00
N THR A 417 14.17 19.79 14.25
CA THR A 417 12.92 20.54 14.05
C THR A 417 11.81 20.21 15.05
N GLY A 418 11.80 18.99 15.60
CA GLY A 418 10.65 18.47 16.33
C GLY A 418 9.40 18.24 15.47
N ARG A 419 9.52 18.25 14.13
CA ARG A 419 8.39 18.13 13.21
C ARG A 419 8.01 16.66 12.95
N PHE A 420 6.81 16.27 13.37
CA PHE A 420 6.25 14.92 13.20
C PHE A 420 5.07 14.85 12.22
N HIS A 421 5.05 15.75 11.23
CA HIS A 421 3.97 15.81 10.25
C HIS A 421 4.48 16.28 8.89
N PHE A 422 3.73 15.92 7.85
CA PHE A 422 3.98 16.35 6.48
C PHE A 422 3.69 17.85 6.32
N ILE A 423 4.50 18.52 5.51
CA ILE A 423 4.25 19.89 5.05
C ILE A 423 3.63 19.82 3.65
N PHE A 424 2.58 20.61 3.43
CA PHE A 424 1.81 20.66 2.19
C PHE A 424 1.78 22.08 1.64
N ASP A 425 1.48 22.22 0.35
CA ASP A 425 1.33 23.53 -0.28
C ASP A 425 0.09 24.24 0.27
N PRO A 426 0.24 25.34 1.02
CA PRO A 426 -0.87 26.03 1.67
C PRO A 426 -1.68 26.87 0.68
N SER A 427 -1.19 27.07 -0.55
CA SER A 427 -1.91 27.85 -1.57
C SER A 427 -3.14 27.13 -2.13
N VAL A 428 -3.31 25.84 -1.80
CA VAL A 428 -4.39 25.00 -2.28
C VAL A 428 -5.29 24.61 -1.12
N GLU A 429 -6.57 24.95 -1.24
CA GLU A 429 -7.56 24.58 -0.23
C GLU A 429 -7.81 23.07 -0.22
N PRO A 430 -7.78 22.41 0.96
CA PRO A 430 -8.23 21.03 1.09
C PRO A 430 -9.71 20.87 0.70
N LEU A 431 -10.01 19.74 0.07
CA LEU A 431 -11.38 19.36 -0.33
C LEU A 431 -12.17 18.91 0.91
N ARG A 432 -13.48 19.11 0.89
CA ARG A 432 -14.37 18.67 1.97
C ARG A 432 -15.20 17.49 1.50
N PRO A 433 -15.53 16.53 2.39
CA PRO A 433 -16.41 15.41 2.04
C PRO A 433 -17.76 15.83 1.46
N SER A 434 -18.27 16.99 1.88
CA SER A 434 -19.51 17.58 1.39
C SER A 434 -19.45 18.10 -0.04
N ASP A 435 -18.24 18.32 -0.58
CA ASP A 435 -18.07 18.81 -1.94
C ASP A 435 -18.31 17.66 -2.94
N PHE A 436 -18.03 16.43 -2.53
CA PHE A 436 -18.19 15.23 -3.36
C PHE A 436 -19.64 14.72 -3.36
N PRO A 437 -20.06 14.01 -4.42
CA PRO A 437 -21.19 13.10 -4.36
C PRO A 437 -20.99 12.06 -3.24
N PRO A 438 -22.08 11.50 -2.66
CA PRO A 438 -21.97 10.49 -1.61
C PRO A 438 -21.02 9.35 -1.98
N LEU A 439 -20.06 9.08 -1.10
CA LEU A 439 -19.11 7.99 -1.29
C LEU A 439 -19.72 6.65 -0.87
N ASP A 440 -19.76 5.72 -1.81
CA ASP A 440 -19.89 4.29 -1.52
C ASP A 440 -18.50 3.64 -1.56
N PRO A 441 -17.94 3.19 -0.42
CA PRO A 441 -16.63 2.56 -0.37
C PRO A 441 -16.50 1.30 -1.24
N ASN A 442 -17.58 0.64 -1.64
CA ASN A 442 -17.53 -0.50 -2.57
C ASN A 442 -17.49 -0.09 -4.05
N LYS A 443 -17.87 1.16 -4.37
CA LYS A 443 -17.82 1.69 -5.74
C LYS A 443 -16.58 2.56 -5.98
N GLY A 444 -16.15 3.30 -4.96
CA GLY A 444 -15.11 4.32 -5.08
C GLY A 444 -15.54 5.46 -6.00
N GLN A 445 -14.58 6.32 -6.37
CA GLN A 445 -14.81 7.45 -7.28
C GLN A 445 -13.54 7.74 -8.08
N ILE A 446 -13.65 8.45 -9.20
CA ILE A 446 -12.51 8.92 -9.99
C ILE A 446 -12.63 10.39 -10.34
N TRP A 447 -11.49 11.08 -10.26
CA TRP A 447 -11.38 12.53 -10.42
C TRP A 447 -10.12 12.89 -11.20
N PRO A 448 -10.08 14.05 -11.88
CA PRO A 448 -8.86 14.59 -12.48
C PRO A 448 -7.70 14.69 -11.47
N PHE A 449 -6.45 14.54 -11.90
CA PHE A 449 -5.30 14.67 -11.00
C PHE A 449 -5.08 16.12 -10.54
N ASP A 450 -5.41 17.09 -11.39
CA ASP A 450 -5.34 18.53 -11.13
C ASP A 450 -6.56 19.08 -10.37
N LEU A 451 -7.33 18.22 -9.71
CA LEU A 451 -8.56 18.55 -9.00
C LEU A 451 -8.34 19.66 -7.96
N THR A 452 -8.95 20.82 -8.17
CA THR A 452 -9.14 21.84 -7.13
C THR A 452 -10.55 21.74 -6.56
N ARG A 453 -10.82 22.41 -5.44
CA ARG A 453 -12.17 22.46 -4.87
C ARG A 453 -13.17 23.11 -5.83
N GLU A 454 -12.78 24.20 -6.50
CA GLU A 454 -13.61 24.87 -7.51
C GLU A 454 -13.92 23.94 -8.69
N LYS A 455 -12.90 23.26 -9.24
CA LYS A 455 -13.10 22.29 -10.34
C LYS A 455 -14.04 21.16 -9.93
N LEU A 456 -13.91 20.67 -8.69
CA LEU A 456 -14.80 19.66 -8.12
C LEU A 456 -16.24 20.16 -8.05
N GLU A 457 -16.46 21.34 -7.46
CA GLU A 457 -17.78 21.96 -7.31
C GLU A 457 -18.46 22.12 -8.68
N ILE A 458 -17.77 22.66 -9.69
CA ILE A 458 -18.30 22.81 -11.06
C ILE A 458 -18.65 21.46 -11.68
N MET A 459 -17.76 20.45 -11.58
CA MET A 459 -18.03 19.13 -12.13
C MET A 459 -19.31 18.52 -11.54
N VAL A 460 -19.50 18.66 -10.22
CA VAL A 460 -20.68 18.14 -9.51
C VAL A 460 -21.95 18.92 -9.86
N GLU A 461 -21.89 20.25 -9.94
CA GLU A 461 -23.01 21.11 -10.35
C GLU A 461 -23.49 20.80 -11.78
N GLU A 462 -22.57 20.47 -12.67
CA GLU A 462 -22.85 20.04 -14.05
C GLU A 462 -23.36 18.58 -14.13
N GLY A 463 -23.40 17.87 -13.00
CA GLY A 463 -24.01 16.56 -12.87
C GLY A 463 -23.05 15.37 -12.93
N TYR A 464 -21.74 15.59 -12.74
CA TYR A 464 -20.78 14.49 -12.58
C TYR A 464 -20.97 13.79 -11.23
N ASP A 465 -21.07 12.46 -11.25
CA ASP A 465 -21.37 11.63 -10.07
C ASP A 465 -20.15 10.92 -9.46
N GLY A 466 -18.94 11.18 -10.00
CA GLY A 466 -17.71 10.50 -9.58
C GLY A 466 -17.54 9.09 -10.13
N SER A 467 -18.46 8.56 -10.95
CA SER A 467 -18.41 7.19 -11.48
C SER A 467 -17.30 6.96 -12.49
N GLY A 468 -16.77 8.03 -13.10
CA GLY A 468 -15.82 7.98 -14.21
C GLY A 468 -16.44 8.01 -15.59
N ARG A 469 -17.78 7.93 -15.69
CA ARG A 469 -18.47 8.11 -16.95
C ARG A 469 -18.32 9.55 -17.42
N ASN A 470 -17.85 9.75 -18.65
CA ASN A 470 -17.63 11.08 -19.24
C ASN A 470 -16.71 12.01 -18.42
N VAL A 471 -15.81 11.46 -17.58
CA VAL A 471 -14.95 12.29 -16.71
C VAL A 471 -14.13 13.34 -17.50
N GLU A 472 -13.68 13.00 -18.72
CA GLU A 472 -13.00 13.93 -19.63
C GLU A 472 -13.86 15.14 -20.01
N TYR A 473 -15.14 14.92 -20.28
CA TYR A 473 -16.07 15.99 -20.65
C TYR A 473 -16.26 16.95 -19.48
N TYR A 474 -16.55 16.43 -18.29
CA TYR A 474 -16.76 17.24 -17.11
C TYR A 474 -15.51 17.98 -16.66
N SER A 475 -14.33 17.34 -16.74
CA SER A 475 -13.07 18.01 -16.45
C SER A 475 -12.85 19.20 -17.39
N ARG A 476 -13.01 19.01 -18.70
CA ARG A 476 -12.82 20.09 -19.69
C ARG A 476 -13.89 21.18 -19.60
N LEU A 477 -15.07 20.84 -19.10
CA LEU A 477 -16.13 21.82 -18.86
C LEU A 477 -15.77 22.70 -17.67
N ALA A 478 -15.26 22.13 -16.58
CA ALA A 478 -14.82 22.86 -15.41
C ALA A 478 -13.53 23.68 -15.64
N ASP A 479 -12.70 23.31 -16.62
CA ASP A 479 -11.51 24.08 -17.02
C ASP A 479 -11.84 25.34 -17.86
N LYS A 480 -13.06 25.45 -18.40
CA LYS A 480 -13.51 26.58 -19.23
C LYS A 480 -14.28 27.60 -18.40
#